data_AF-A0A2N1N5X9-F1
#
_entry.id   AF-A0A2N1N5X9-F1
#
_cell.length_a   1.000
_cell.length_b   1.000
_cell.length_c   1.000
_cell.angle_alpha   90.00
_cell.angle_beta   90.00
_cell.angle_gamma   90.00
#
_symmetry.space_group_name_H-M   'P 1'
#
loop_
_entity.id
_entity.type
_entity.pdbx_description
1 polymer ?
#
loop_
_entity_poly.entity_id
_entity_poly.type
_entity_poly.pdbx_seq_one_letter_code
_entity_poly.pdbx_strand_id
1 'polypeptide(L)'
;MRCEYISTILHASLYIVKRITKRDLTLSPQLEVVSEESTGRVDYAIKALEELLCITEGKLHQVVMGFAQNLIQCESVIQVNKKNKKRKSGEAFGEDFDYIYGIVTTASEWYFILFASDEYRARARIPSIINLL
;
A
#
# COMPACT_ATOMS: atom_id res chain seq x y z
N MET A 1 -14.92 9.13 -9.55
CA MET A 1 -14.04 10.23 -10.00
C MET A 1 -12.76 10.11 -9.18
N ARG A 2 -11.61 9.86 -9.83
CA ARG A 2 -10.33 9.82 -9.10
C ARG A 2 -10.00 11.23 -8.66
N CYS A 3 -9.62 11.41 -7.40
CA CYS A 3 -9.16 12.70 -6.93
C CYS A 3 -7.75 12.95 -7.50
N GLU A 4 -7.64 13.85 -8.48
CA GLU A 4 -6.36 14.21 -9.11
C GLU A 4 -5.32 14.67 -8.06
N TYR A 5 -5.79 15.31 -6.99
CA TYR A 5 -4.97 15.74 -5.85
C TYR A 5 -4.25 14.56 -5.17
N ILE A 6 -4.92 13.42 -4.96
CA ILE A 6 -4.30 12.22 -4.37
C ILE A 6 -3.15 11.75 -5.25
N SER A 7 -3.41 11.62 -6.56
CA SER A 7 -2.40 11.16 -7.52
C SER A 7 -1.18 12.09 -7.53
N THR A 8 -1.40 13.41 -7.58
CA THR A 8 -0.32 14.40 -7.56
C THR A 8 0.52 14.33 -6.29
N ILE A 9 -0.10 14.21 -5.11
CA ILE A 9 0.62 14.09 -3.83
C ILE A 9 1.44 12.79 -3.79
N LEU A 10 0.87 11.67 -4.24
CA LEU A 10 1.57 10.39 -4.29
C LEU A 10 2.76 10.44 -5.26
N HIS A 11 2.60 11.04 -6.44
CA HIS A 11 3.69 11.20 -7.40
C HIS A 11 4.83 12.09 -6.86
N ALA A 12 4.50 13.21 -6.23
CA ALA A 12 5.49 14.09 -5.61
C ALA A 12 6.24 13.40 -4.47
N SER A 13 5.51 12.69 -3.60
CA SER A 13 6.09 11.90 -2.51
C SER A 13 7.03 10.82 -3.06
N LEU A 14 6.59 10.08 -4.07
CA LEU A 14 7.39 9.04 -4.71
C LEU A 14 8.67 9.61 -5.33
N TYR A 15 8.59 10.77 -5.97
CA TYR A 15 9.76 11.46 -6.53
C TYR A 15 10.81 11.76 -5.45
N ILE A 16 10.40 12.29 -4.30
CA ILE A 16 11.29 12.57 -3.17
C ILE A 16 11.91 11.28 -2.63
N VAL A 17 11.10 10.23 -2.43
CA VAL A 17 11.60 8.94 -1.92
C VAL A 17 12.60 8.32 -2.89
N LYS A 18 12.35 8.34 -4.21
CA LYS A 18 13.32 7.88 -5.21
C LYS A 18 14.64 8.65 -5.11
N ARG A 19 14.58 9.97 -4.93
CA ARG A 19 15.76 10.84 -4.82
C ARG A 19 16.60 10.51 -3.59
N ILE A 20 15.97 10.23 -2.45
CA ILE A 20 16.63 9.93 -1.18
C ILE A 20 17.18 8.50 -1.18
N THR A 21 16.32 7.52 -1.48
CA THR A 21 16.65 6.09 -1.35
C THR A 21 17.43 5.53 -2.54
N LYS A 22 17.43 6.25 -3.68
CA LYS A 22 17.95 5.77 -4.97
C LYS A 22 17.32 4.47 -5.46
N ARG A 23 16.18 4.06 -4.87
CA ARG A 23 15.41 2.88 -5.30
C ARG A 23 14.49 3.25 -6.45
N ASP A 24 14.33 2.35 -7.40
CA ASP A 24 13.32 2.51 -8.45
C ASP A 24 11.96 2.02 -7.94
N LEU A 25 11.06 2.97 -7.75
CA LEU A 25 9.72 2.75 -7.25
C LEU A 25 8.69 3.12 -8.33
N THR A 26 7.55 2.46 -8.40
CA THR A 26 6.52 2.82 -9.39
C THR A 26 5.16 2.97 -8.73
N LEU A 27 4.41 3.98 -9.15
CA LEU A 27 3.01 4.15 -8.78
C LEU A 27 2.15 3.49 -9.86
N SER A 28 1.29 2.56 -9.46
CA SER A 28 0.38 1.81 -10.32
C SER A 28 -1.06 2.13 -9.94
N PRO A 29 -1.79 2.92 -10.75
CA PRO A 29 -3.17 3.28 -10.46
C PRO A 29 -4.15 2.18 -10.89
N GLN A 30 -5.22 1.90 -10.11
CA GLN A 30 -6.21 0.83 -10.39
C GLN A 30 -5.54 -0.54 -10.51
N LEU A 31 -4.62 -0.88 -9.59
CA LEU A 31 -4.01 -2.20 -9.59
C LEU A 31 -4.98 -3.23 -9.02
N GLU A 32 -5.13 -4.36 -9.71
CA GLU A 32 -5.87 -5.50 -9.20
C GLU A 32 -4.99 -6.35 -8.27
N VAL A 33 -5.45 -6.50 -7.03
CA VAL A 33 -4.84 -7.40 -6.05
C VAL A 33 -5.69 -8.67 -6.02
N VAL A 34 -5.12 -9.77 -6.51
CA VAL A 34 -5.76 -11.08 -6.55
C VAL A 34 -5.06 -12.00 -5.56
N SER A 35 -5.77 -12.40 -4.51
CA SER A 35 -5.36 -13.43 -3.55
C SER A 35 -6.32 -14.61 -3.60
N GLU A 36 -6.05 -15.66 -2.82
CA GLU A 36 -6.94 -16.83 -2.75
C GLU A 36 -8.27 -16.50 -2.06
N GLU A 37 -8.26 -15.54 -1.12
CA GLU A 37 -9.42 -15.20 -0.29
C GLU A 37 -10.16 -13.95 -0.77
N SER A 38 -9.48 -13.04 -1.47
CA SER A 38 -10.07 -11.81 -1.96
C SER A 38 -9.50 -11.36 -3.30
N THR A 39 -10.35 -10.76 -4.13
CA THR A 39 -9.96 -10.04 -5.35
C THR A 39 -10.49 -8.62 -5.25
N GLY A 40 -9.60 -7.62 -5.42
CA GLY A 40 -9.95 -6.24 -5.15
C GLY A 40 -9.15 -5.20 -5.95
N ARG A 41 -9.91 -4.23 -6.47
CA ARG A 41 -9.49 -2.94 -7.05
C ARG A 41 -8.79 -2.02 -6.02
N VAL A 42 -7.47 -1.86 -5.97
CA VAL A 42 -6.88 -0.73 -5.18
C VAL A 42 -6.76 0.52 -6.04
N ASP A 43 -7.03 1.70 -5.47
CA ASP A 43 -6.99 2.95 -6.24
C ASP A 43 -5.57 3.27 -6.73
N TYR A 44 -4.59 3.10 -5.85
CA TYR A 44 -3.17 3.24 -6.15
C TYR A 44 -2.33 2.21 -5.40
N ALA A 45 -1.25 1.76 -6.03
CA ALA A 45 -0.26 0.89 -5.43
C ALA A 45 1.14 1.43 -5.69
N ILE A 46 2.02 1.37 -4.70
CA ILE A 46 3.45 1.64 -4.84
C ILE A 46 4.18 0.31 -4.79
N LYS A 47 5.06 0.07 -5.76
CA LYS A 47 5.87 -1.15 -5.83
C LYS A 47 7.34 -0.84 -6.10
N ALA A 48 8.22 -1.71 -5.61
CA ALA A 48 9.60 -1.80 -6.06
C ALA A 48 9.74 -3.09 -6.87
N LEU A 49 10.11 -2.99 -8.14
CA LEU A 49 10.06 -4.11 -9.08
C LEU A 49 8.66 -4.76 -9.09
N GLU A 50 8.55 -5.99 -8.59
CA GLU A 50 7.29 -6.74 -8.46
C GLU A 50 6.74 -6.80 -7.03
N GLU A 51 7.48 -6.29 -6.04
CA GLU A 51 7.04 -6.29 -4.65
C GLU A 51 6.20 -5.05 -4.35
N LEU A 52 4.97 -5.27 -3.89
CA LEU A 52 4.09 -4.20 -3.44
C LEU A 52 4.55 -3.71 -2.07
N LEU A 53 4.72 -2.39 -1.93
CA LEU A 53 5.18 -1.74 -0.69
C LEU A 53 4.08 -0.93 -0.01
N CYS A 54 3.13 -0.40 -0.80
CA CYS A 54 2.02 0.36 -0.25
C CYS A 54 0.78 0.27 -1.15
N ILE A 55 -0.40 0.27 -0.54
CA ILE A 55 -1.69 0.41 -1.24
C ILE A 55 -2.50 1.58 -0.68
N THR A 56 -3.21 2.29 -1.54
CA THR A 56 -4.01 3.47 -1.19
C THR A 56 -5.45 3.28 -1.61
N GLU A 57 -6.36 3.62 -0.70
CA GLU A 57 -7.81 3.72 -0.91
C GLU A 57 -8.25 5.18 -0.78
N GLY A 58 -8.75 5.76 -1.87
CA GLY A 58 -9.34 7.09 -1.87
C GLY A 58 -10.82 7.03 -1.51
N LYS A 59 -11.25 7.73 -0.45
CA LYS A 59 -12.64 7.76 0.00
C LYS A 59 -13.18 9.18 0.05
N LEU A 60 -14.28 9.45 -0.65
CA LEU A 60 -14.98 10.75 -0.55
C LEU A 60 -15.73 10.86 0.79
N HIS A 61 -16.27 9.76 1.29
CA HIS A 61 -16.99 9.64 2.55
C HIS A 61 -16.79 8.22 3.13
N GLN A 62 -17.22 8.00 4.38
CA GLN A 62 -17.15 6.68 5.05
C GLN A 62 -15.73 6.13 5.16
N VAL A 63 -14.81 6.94 5.69
CA VAL A 63 -13.39 6.59 5.90
C VAL A 63 -13.21 5.26 6.65
N VAL A 64 -14.09 4.96 7.62
CA VAL A 64 -14.11 3.69 8.36
C VAL A 64 -14.23 2.47 7.43
N MET A 65 -15.09 2.53 6.42
CA MET A 65 -15.19 1.46 5.41
C MET A 65 -13.92 1.40 4.55
N GLY A 66 -13.28 2.54 4.30
CA GLY A 66 -11.97 2.59 3.66
C GLY A 66 -10.89 1.87 4.45
N PHE A 67 -10.86 2.04 5.78
CA PHE A 67 -9.94 1.29 6.65
C PHE A 67 -10.18 -0.21 6.57
N ALA A 68 -11.43 -0.66 6.71
CA ALA A 68 -11.76 -2.07 6.65
C ALA A 68 -11.36 -2.69 5.30
N GLN A 69 -11.68 -2.01 4.19
CA GLN A 69 -11.31 -2.47 2.86
C GLN A 69 -9.78 -2.51 2.67
N ASN A 70 -9.08 -1.44 3.07
CA ASN A 70 -7.64 -1.36 2.93
C ASN A 70 -6.91 -2.42 3.75
N LEU A 71 -7.43 -2.77 4.94
CA LEU A 71 -6.89 -3.82 5.80
C LEU A 71 -6.98 -5.20 5.14
N ILE A 72 -8.15 -5.55 4.61
CA ILE A 72 -8.37 -6.83 3.90
C ILE A 72 -7.46 -6.91 2.67
N GLN A 73 -7.33 -5.82 1.91
CA GLN A 73 -6.45 -5.79 0.75
C GLN A 73 -4.96 -5.87 1.15
N CYS A 74 -4.55 -5.26 2.27
CA CYS A 74 -3.18 -5.37 2.79
C CYS A 74 -2.81 -6.83 3.07
N GLU A 75 -3.72 -7.60 3.68
CA GLU A 75 -3.54 -9.03 3.94
C GLU A 75 -3.33 -9.81 2.64
N SER A 76 -4.20 -9.58 1.65
CA SER A 76 -4.09 -10.17 0.31
C SER A 76 -2.75 -9.82 -0.36
N VAL A 77 -2.28 -8.57 -0.24
CA VAL A 77 -0.99 -8.14 -0.79
C VAL A 77 0.18 -8.90 -0.15
N ILE A 78 0.19 -9.07 1.17
CA ILE A 78 1.26 -9.83 1.85
C ILE A 78 1.32 -11.26 1.32
N GLN A 79 0.16 -11.93 1.17
CA GLN A 79 0.10 -13.28 0.62
C GLN A 79 0.68 -13.34 -0.81
N VAL A 80 0.32 -12.38 -1.66
CA VAL A 80 0.82 -12.28 -3.04
C VAL A 80 2.34 -12.05 -3.07
N ASN A 81 2.85 -11.10 -2.27
CA ASN A 81 4.28 -10.84 -2.17
C ASN A 81 5.05 -12.08 -1.70
N LYS A 82 4.58 -12.77 -0.64
CA LYS A 82 5.18 -14.02 -0.15
C LYS A 82 5.21 -15.11 -1.23
N LYS A 83 4.14 -15.25 -2.01
CA LYS A 83 4.05 -16.21 -3.13
C LYS A 83 5.02 -15.87 -4.26
N ASN A 84 5.16 -14.60 -4.61
CA ASN A 84 6.09 -14.14 -5.63
C ASN A 84 7.56 -14.34 -5.22
N LYS A 85 7.90 -14.10 -3.94
CA LYS A 85 9.24 -14.37 -3.39
C LYS A 85 9.60 -15.86 -3.47
N LYS A 86 8.70 -16.76 -3.02
CA LYS A 86 8.93 -18.23 -3.06
C LYS A 86 9.25 -18.76 -4.47
N ARG A 87 8.69 -18.14 -5.51
CA ARG A 87 8.91 -18.52 -6.92
C ARG A 87 10.27 -18.06 -7.48
N LYS A 88 10.94 -17.11 -6.82
CA LYS A 88 12.13 -16.40 -7.34
C LYS A 88 13.39 -16.63 -6.49
N SER A 89 13.60 -17.84 -5.98
CA SER A 89 14.59 -18.22 -4.95
C SER A 89 16.10 -17.99 -5.26
N GLY A 90 16.48 -17.02 -6.09
CA GLY A 90 17.88 -16.68 -6.40
C GLY A 90 18.24 -15.19 -6.29
N GLU A 91 17.28 -14.27 -6.25
CA GLU A 91 17.54 -12.81 -6.20
C GLU A 91 16.53 -12.11 -5.27
N ALA A 92 16.58 -12.41 -3.98
CA ALA A 92 15.79 -11.65 -3.01
C ALA A 92 16.56 -10.37 -2.64
N PHE A 93 15.96 -9.20 -2.87
CA PHE A 93 16.36 -7.98 -2.17
C PHE A 93 16.31 -8.31 -0.67
N GLY A 94 17.47 -8.27 -0.03
CA GLY A 94 17.76 -8.90 1.26
C GLY A 94 17.13 -8.26 2.50
N GLU A 95 15.87 -7.84 2.45
CA GLU A 95 15.10 -7.48 3.64
C GLU A 95 13.70 -8.10 3.52
N ASP A 96 13.45 -9.14 4.31
CA ASP A 96 12.18 -9.86 4.34
C ASP A 96 11.15 -8.98 5.07
N PHE A 97 10.60 -8.00 4.36
CA PHE A 97 9.56 -7.15 4.92
C PHE A 97 8.26 -7.96 5.00
N ASP A 98 7.93 -8.44 6.20
CA ASP A 98 6.66 -9.08 6.55
C ASP A 98 5.50 -8.08 6.75
N TYR A 99 5.64 -6.88 6.18
CA TYR A 99 4.66 -5.82 6.32
C TYR A 99 4.39 -5.09 5.00
N ILE A 100 3.23 -4.44 4.96
CA ILE A 100 2.77 -3.57 3.88
C ILE A 100 2.24 -2.26 4.49
N TYR A 101 2.45 -1.14 3.79
CA TYR A 101 1.82 0.11 4.18
C TYR A 101 0.43 0.26 3.53
N GLY A 102 -0.57 0.61 4.33
CA GLY A 102 -1.87 1.05 3.86
C GLY A 102 -2.00 2.56 3.92
N ILE A 103 -2.75 3.16 3.01
CA ILE A 103 -3.18 4.55 3.07
C ILE A 103 -4.69 4.59 2.82
N VAL A 104 -5.41 5.29 3.69
CA VAL A 104 -6.78 5.71 3.45
C VAL A 104 -6.80 7.23 3.44
N THR A 105 -7.44 7.84 2.45
CA THR A 105 -7.43 9.30 2.35
C THR A 105 -8.71 9.87 1.76
N THR A 106 -9.10 11.04 2.27
CA THR A 106 -10.15 11.90 1.70
C THR A 106 -9.59 12.98 0.77
N ALA A 107 -8.31 12.88 0.42
CA ALA A 107 -7.46 13.91 -0.19
C ALA A 107 -7.09 15.08 0.73
N SER A 108 -7.97 15.48 1.66
CA SER A 108 -7.66 16.47 2.69
C SER A 108 -7.02 15.83 3.93
N GLU A 109 -7.51 14.67 4.34
CA GLU A 109 -6.95 13.90 5.45
C GLU A 109 -6.27 12.63 4.92
N TRP A 110 -5.13 12.31 5.49
CA TRP A 110 -4.31 11.16 5.11
C TRP A 110 -4.04 10.30 6.34
N TYR A 111 -4.55 9.08 6.30
CA TYR A 111 -4.36 8.10 7.35
C TYR A 111 -3.46 7.00 6.81
N PHE A 112 -2.36 6.77 7.51
CA PHE A 112 -1.42 5.72 7.16
C PHE A 112 -1.84 4.44 7.90
N ILE A 113 -1.30 3.29 7.51
CA ILE A 113 -1.48 2.02 8.22
C ILE A 113 -0.17 1.27 8.02
N LEU A 114 0.39 0.72 9.09
CA LEU A 114 1.39 -0.32 8.97
C LEU A 114 0.71 -1.64 9.28
N PHE A 115 0.65 -2.54 8.30
CA PHE A 115 0.08 -3.86 8.47
C PHE A 115 1.19 -4.90 8.40
N ALA A 116 1.43 -5.59 9.51
CA ALA A 116 2.40 -6.68 9.60
C ALA A 116 1.70 -8.01 9.87
N SER A 117 2.13 -9.05 9.15
CA SER A 117 1.68 -10.43 9.32
C SER A 117 2.57 -11.13 10.35
N ASP A 118 2.44 -10.79 11.64
CA ASP A 118 3.02 -11.66 12.68
C ASP A 118 2.10 -12.88 12.84
N GLU A 119 2.69 -14.08 12.98
CA GLU A 119 2.06 -15.42 13.00
C GLU A 119 0.81 -15.57 13.92
N TYR A 120 0.52 -14.58 14.77
CA TYR A 120 -0.62 -14.62 15.68
C TYR A 120 -1.44 -13.32 15.79
N ARG A 121 -1.07 -12.20 15.15
CA ARG A 121 -1.82 -10.93 15.25
C ARG A 121 -1.53 -9.97 14.09
N ALA A 122 -2.53 -9.70 13.27
CA ALA A 122 -2.55 -8.50 12.44
C ALA A 122 -2.52 -7.26 13.35
N ARG A 123 -1.40 -6.51 13.35
CA ARG A 123 -1.29 -5.26 14.10
C ARG A 123 -1.34 -4.09 13.12
N ALA A 124 -2.53 -3.56 12.88
CA ALA A 124 -2.68 -2.24 12.27
C ALA A 124 -2.32 -1.19 13.33
N ARG A 125 -1.15 -0.56 13.21
CA ARG A 125 -0.89 0.67 13.97
C ARG A 125 -1.50 1.81 13.18
N ILE A 126 -2.56 2.42 13.71
CA ILE A 126 -3.20 3.62 13.15
C ILE A 126 -2.26 4.81 13.42
N PRO A 127 -1.60 5.41 12.42
CA PRO A 127 -0.67 6.52 12.57
C PRO A 127 -1.37 7.87 12.36
N SER A 128 -0.70 8.86 12.93
CA SER A 128 -0.94 10.30 12.93
C SER A 128 -1.66 10.88 11.70
N ILE A 129 -2.67 11.70 11.95
CA ILE A 129 -3.28 12.59 10.95
C ILE A 129 -2.23 13.63 10.54
N ILE A 130 -1.92 13.70 9.25
CA ILE A 130 -1.18 14.83 8.67
C ILE A 130 -2.21 15.67 7.92
N ASN A 131 -2.54 16.84 8.47
CA ASN A 131 -3.30 17.86 7.74
C ASN A 131 -2.33 18.58 6.81
N LEU A 132 -2.59 18.50 5.51
CA LEU A 132 -1.80 19.19 4.48
C LEU A 132 -2.42 20.55 4.09
N LEU A 133 -3.41 21.03 4.84
CA LEU A 133 -4.12 22.30 4.66
C LEU A 133 -4.27 23.03 5.99
#